data_AF-A0A6P4A7S1-F1
#
_entry.id   AF-A0A6P4A7S1-F1
#
_cell.length_a   1.000
_cell.length_b   1.000
_cell.length_c   1.000
_cell.angle_alpha   90.00
_cell.angle_beta   90.00
_cell.angle_gamma   90.00
#
_symmetry.space_group_name_H-M   'P 1'
#
loop_
_entity.id
_entity.type
_entity.pdbx_description
1 polymer ?
#
loop_
_entity_poly.entity_id
_entity_poly.type
_entity_poly.pdbx_seq_one_letter_code
_entity_poly.pdbx_strand_id
1 'polypeptide(L)'
;MSTSQGFGYWVRWQVPVCALIFIVPAVIALNFIRKGNAEPLKSSVLWKPCWRNLNPLWLLFYRAFACLCLAWTLYSMVSSHGAFVLYYFYTQWTLALVMCYFALGTVISAYGCCGSSSSITNRDKEFKGKSKRLGPLAQKEILAGPWGYLMHAMYQTSGAASILTDIVFWCVLVPLLVNVQFELTLLIGALHSLNALLLIGDTALNGLTFTWVGFAYFVLWSCLYISFQWIIHAFGSSTGWPYPFLELDTPWAPLCYFGLALFHVPCYWIYALIVKGKDSILSRLFPHAFVKV
;
A
#
# COMPACT_ATOMS: atom_id res chain seq x y z
N MET A 1 23.03 7.97 32.35
CA MET A 1 22.00 7.05 32.89
C MET A 1 20.63 7.66 32.59
N SER A 2 20.09 7.46 31.38
CA SER A 2 18.68 7.78 31.12
C SER A 2 17.86 6.64 31.71
N THR A 3 17.13 6.95 32.78
CA THR A 3 16.17 6.04 33.40
C THR A 3 15.35 5.33 32.33
N SER A 4 15.35 3.99 32.38
CA SER A 4 14.25 3.21 31.83
C SER A 4 12.96 3.94 32.21
N GLN A 5 12.11 4.25 31.22
CA GLN A 5 10.77 4.70 31.52
C GLN A 5 10.12 3.58 32.33
N GLY A 6 10.14 3.74 33.67
CA GLY A 6 9.79 2.67 34.59
C GLY A 6 8.33 2.26 34.43
N PHE A 7 7.91 1.19 35.12
CA PHE A 7 6.53 0.70 35.14
C PHE A 7 5.49 1.83 35.29
N GLY A 8 5.81 2.89 36.04
CA GLY A 8 4.96 4.07 36.21
C GLY A 8 4.63 4.85 34.92
N TYR A 9 5.43 4.77 33.86
CA TYR A 9 5.10 5.34 32.54
C TYR A 9 3.89 4.63 31.90
N TRP A 10 3.84 3.31 32.01
CA TRP A 10 2.82 2.47 31.36
C TRP A 10 1.50 2.38 32.14
N VAL A 11 1.50 2.76 33.42
CA VAL A 11 0.30 2.78 34.30
C VAL A 11 -0.47 4.10 34.20
N ARG A 12 0.07 5.10 33.50
CA ARG A 12 -0.58 6.40 33.30
C ARG A 12 -1.91 6.25 32.58
N TRP A 13 -2.90 7.08 32.94
CA TRP A 13 -4.25 7.01 32.37
C TRP A 13 -4.29 7.27 30.85
N GLN A 14 -3.30 7.99 30.32
CA GLN A 14 -3.16 8.24 28.87
C GLN A 14 -2.99 6.93 28.08
N VAL A 15 -2.29 5.95 28.65
CA VAL A 15 -1.98 4.67 28.00
C VAL A 15 -3.25 3.87 27.69
N PRO A 16 -4.13 3.51 28.64
CA PRO A 16 -5.35 2.77 28.31
C PRO A 16 -6.29 3.56 27.39
N VAL A 17 -6.34 4.90 27.51
CA VAL A 17 -7.16 5.74 26.59
C VAL A 17 -6.62 5.68 25.16
N CYS A 18 -5.31 5.86 24.96
CA CYS A 18 -4.69 5.76 23.63
C CYS A 18 -4.81 4.34 23.07
N ALA A 19 -4.71 3.32 23.93
CA ALA A 19 -4.90 1.93 23.54
C ALA A 19 -6.32 1.69 22.98
N LEU A 20 -7.36 2.20 23.65
CA LEU A 20 -8.73 2.09 23.16
C LEU A 20 -8.91 2.78 21.79
N ILE A 21 -8.24 3.91 21.56
CA ILE A 21 -8.36 4.69 20.32
C ILE A 21 -7.90 3.88 19.09
N PHE A 22 -6.89 3.01 19.19
CA PHE A 22 -6.48 2.17 18.05
C PHE A 22 -7.04 0.74 18.11
N ILE A 23 -7.27 0.17 19.30
CA ILE A 23 -7.82 -1.19 19.44
C ILE A 23 -9.27 -1.25 18.97
N VAL A 24 -10.11 -0.27 19.33
CA VAL A 24 -11.54 -0.30 18.96
C VAL A 24 -11.72 -0.27 17.43
N PRO A 25 -11.09 0.67 16.67
CA PRO A 25 -11.13 0.63 15.21
C PRO A 25 -10.54 -0.64 14.61
N ALA A 26 -9.47 -1.19 15.18
CA ALA A 26 -8.89 -2.45 14.70
C ALA A 26 -9.87 -3.63 14.82
N VAL A 27 -10.56 -3.75 15.96
CA VAL A 27 -11.58 -4.79 16.17
C VAL A 27 -12.77 -4.59 15.22
N ILE A 28 -13.23 -3.35 15.02
CA ILE A 28 -14.30 -3.03 14.08
C ILE A 28 -13.88 -3.39 12.65
N ALA A 29 -12.68 -3.00 12.22
CA ALA A 29 -12.13 -3.30 10.89
C ALA A 29 -12.00 -4.80 10.65
N LEU A 30 -11.50 -5.55 11.65
CA LEU A 30 -11.37 -7.00 11.57
C LEU A 30 -12.74 -7.69 11.46
N ASN A 31 -13.73 -7.24 12.23
CA ASN A 31 -15.09 -7.76 12.15
C ASN A 31 -15.75 -7.41 10.81
N PHE A 32 -15.50 -6.21 10.28
CA PHE A 32 -15.99 -5.79 8.97
C PHE A 32 -15.42 -6.66 7.85
N ILE A 33 -14.11 -6.95 7.87
CA ILE A 33 -13.47 -7.84 6.90
C ILE A 33 -13.98 -9.28 7.03
N ARG A 34 -14.17 -9.79 8.26
CA ARG A 34 -14.67 -11.16 8.50
C ARG A 34 -16.12 -11.36 8.06
N LYS A 35 -16.97 -10.34 8.24
CA LYS A 35 -18.40 -10.38 7.87
C LYS A 35 -18.65 -9.96 6.42
N GLY A 36 -17.74 -9.19 5.84
CA GLY A 36 -17.85 -8.73 4.46
C GLY A 36 -17.69 -9.89 3.49
N ASN A 37 -18.63 -10.04 2.57
CA ASN A 37 -18.39 -10.87 1.39
C ASN A 37 -17.37 -10.14 0.53
N ALA A 38 -16.20 -10.76 0.32
CA ALA A 38 -15.21 -10.24 -0.61
C ALA A 38 -15.86 -10.13 -2.00
N GLU A 39 -15.77 -8.95 -2.61
CA GLU A 39 -16.24 -8.79 -3.98
C GLU A 39 -15.47 -9.75 -4.90
N PRO A 40 -16.15 -10.42 -5.84
CA PRO A 40 -15.51 -11.40 -6.70
C PRO A 40 -14.44 -10.73 -7.58
N LEU A 41 -13.17 -10.93 -7.23
CA LEU A 41 -12.04 -10.40 -7.97
C LEU A 41 -11.71 -11.31 -9.15
N LYS A 42 -11.70 -10.77 -10.37
CA LYS A 42 -11.36 -11.53 -11.58
C LYS A 42 -9.84 -11.64 -11.72
N SER A 43 -9.33 -12.85 -11.98
CA SER A 43 -7.88 -13.08 -12.15
C SER A 43 -7.29 -12.26 -13.31
N SER A 44 -8.05 -12.05 -14.39
CA SER A 44 -7.61 -11.25 -15.54
C SER A 44 -7.27 -9.80 -15.19
N VAL A 45 -7.96 -9.21 -14.22
CA VAL A 45 -7.77 -7.80 -13.83
C VAL A 45 -6.44 -7.58 -13.11
N LEU A 46 -5.88 -8.64 -12.51
CA LEU A 46 -4.62 -8.56 -11.78
C LEU A 46 -3.41 -8.31 -12.69
N TRP A 47 -3.44 -8.79 -13.94
CA TRP A 47 -2.29 -8.77 -14.84
C TRP A 47 -2.55 -8.16 -16.22
N LYS A 48 -3.80 -7.92 -16.60
CA LYS A 48 -4.11 -7.19 -17.83
C LYS A 48 -4.17 -5.69 -17.58
N PRO A 49 -3.57 -4.88 -18.46
CA PRO A 49 -3.70 -3.43 -18.37
C PRO A 49 -5.13 -2.99 -18.71
N CYS A 50 -5.52 -1.81 -18.23
CA CYS A 50 -6.79 -1.17 -18.58
C CYS A 50 -6.82 -0.57 -20.01
N TRP A 51 -5.78 -0.81 -20.80
CA TRP A 51 -5.60 -0.29 -22.16
C TRP A 51 -5.78 -1.40 -23.19
N ARG A 52 -6.72 -1.25 -24.14
CA ARG A 52 -7.12 -2.30 -25.10
C ARG A 52 -5.98 -2.86 -25.95
N ASN A 53 -5.06 -2.01 -26.38
CA ASN A 53 -3.96 -2.37 -27.28
C ASN A 53 -2.60 -2.45 -26.58
N LEU A 54 -2.56 -2.29 -25.26
CA LEU A 54 -1.30 -2.38 -24.51
C LEU A 54 -1.01 -3.85 -24.19
N ASN A 55 0.16 -4.32 -24.62
CA ASN A 55 0.60 -5.68 -24.32
C ASN A 55 0.76 -5.84 -22.78
N PRO A 56 0.20 -6.90 -22.16
CA PRO A 56 0.37 -7.17 -20.72
C PRO A 56 1.82 -7.19 -20.22
N LEU A 57 2.79 -7.43 -21.11
CA LEU A 57 4.21 -7.31 -20.82
C LEU A 57 4.61 -5.92 -20.29
N TRP A 58 3.99 -4.83 -20.75
CA TRP A 58 4.31 -3.48 -20.26
C TRP A 58 3.96 -3.29 -18.79
N LEU A 59 2.82 -3.83 -18.34
CA LEU A 59 2.44 -3.80 -16.92
C LEU A 59 3.43 -4.63 -16.08
N LEU A 60 3.86 -5.80 -16.60
CA LEU A 60 4.89 -6.60 -15.96
C LEU A 60 6.23 -5.84 -15.84
N PHE A 61 6.70 -5.24 -16.93
CA PHE A 61 7.96 -4.48 -16.92
C PHE A 61 7.89 -3.29 -15.97
N TYR A 62 6.77 -2.57 -15.96
CA TYR A 62 6.56 -1.46 -15.03
C TYR A 62 6.64 -1.93 -13.56
N ARG A 63 5.96 -3.03 -13.21
CA ARG A 63 5.98 -3.57 -11.85
C ARG A 63 7.35 -4.07 -11.41
N ALA A 64 8.07 -4.73 -12.32
CA ALA A 64 9.44 -5.17 -12.08
C ALA A 64 10.37 -3.95 -11.87
N PHE A 65 10.26 -2.95 -12.73
CA PHE A 65 11.01 -1.69 -12.62
C PHE A 65 10.72 -0.96 -11.31
N ALA A 66 9.45 -0.82 -10.94
CA ALA A 66 9.04 -0.22 -9.68
C ALA A 66 9.61 -0.99 -8.48
N CYS A 67 9.53 -2.33 -8.50
CA CYS A 67 10.12 -3.18 -7.46
C CYS A 67 11.63 -2.96 -7.32
N LEU A 68 12.36 -2.84 -8.43
CA LEU A 68 13.80 -2.58 -8.44
C LEU A 68 14.14 -1.19 -7.90
N CYS A 69 13.37 -0.16 -8.27
CA CYS A 69 13.56 1.21 -7.76
C CYS A 69 13.36 1.27 -6.24
N LEU A 70 12.34 0.58 -5.72
CA LEU A 70 12.07 0.51 -4.29
C LEU A 70 13.15 -0.28 -3.55
N ALA A 71 13.58 -1.41 -4.11
CA ALA A 71 14.67 -2.20 -3.55
C ALA A 71 16.00 -1.41 -3.51
N TRP A 72 16.29 -0.64 -4.56
CA TRP A 72 17.45 0.25 -4.59
C TRP A 72 17.37 1.34 -3.53
N THR A 73 16.21 1.97 -3.37
CA THR A 73 15.98 3.01 -2.36
C THR A 73 16.15 2.44 -0.96
N LEU A 74 15.60 1.25 -0.71
CA LEU A 74 15.76 0.51 0.55
C LEU A 74 17.23 0.19 0.82
N TYR A 75 17.95 -0.35 -0.18
CA TYR A 75 19.37 -0.64 -0.07
C TYR A 75 20.19 0.61 0.26
N SER A 76 19.93 1.71 -0.42
CA SER A 76 20.60 3.01 -0.21
C SER A 76 20.33 3.55 1.21
N MET A 77 19.14 3.33 1.74
CA MET A 77 18.79 3.72 3.11
C MET A 77 19.56 2.89 4.13
N VAL A 78 19.60 1.56 3.95
CA VAL A 78 20.30 0.63 4.85
C VAL A 78 21.80 0.88 4.86
N SER A 79 22.40 1.12 3.70
CA SER A 79 23.84 1.39 3.60
C SER A 79 24.23 2.71 4.27
N SER A 80 23.35 3.72 4.25
CA SER A 80 23.64 5.06 4.77
C SER A 80 23.31 5.22 6.26
N HIS A 81 22.23 4.61 6.74
CA HIS A 81 21.69 4.84 8.10
C HIS A 81 21.63 3.57 8.98
N GLY A 82 22.02 2.42 8.42
CA GLY A 82 22.01 1.13 9.12
C GLY A 82 20.66 0.42 9.11
N ALA A 83 20.70 -0.89 9.41
CA ALA A 83 19.52 -1.76 9.35
C ALA A 83 18.49 -1.49 10.46
N PHE A 84 18.87 -0.86 11.57
CA PHE A 84 17.94 -0.58 12.67
C PHE A 84 16.83 0.39 12.26
N VAL A 85 17.13 1.33 11.35
CA VAL A 85 16.16 2.33 10.87
C VAL A 85 15.05 1.70 10.01
N LEU A 86 15.26 0.49 9.46
CA LEU A 86 14.33 -0.21 8.56
C LEU A 86 12.94 -0.43 9.13
N TYR A 87 12.81 -0.63 10.44
CA TYR A 87 11.53 -1.00 11.04
C TYR A 87 10.95 0.10 11.94
N TYR A 88 11.68 1.19 12.11
CA TYR A 88 11.36 2.18 13.14
C TYR A 88 10.35 3.22 12.64
N PHE A 89 10.55 3.79 11.45
CA PHE A 89 9.64 4.82 10.92
C PHE A 89 8.50 4.24 10.07
N TYR A 90 7.32 4.86 10.16
CA TYR A 90 6.15 4.48 9.36
C TYR A 90 6.43 4.53 7.84
N THR A 91 7.23 5.49 7.36
CA THR A 91 7.63 5.56 5.94
C THR A 91 8.32 4.28 5.47
N GLN A 92 9.11 3.63 6.33
CA GLN A 92 9.79 2.38 5.98
C GLN A 92 8.83 1.18 5.93
N TRP A 93 7.85 1.15 6.84
CA TRP A 93 6.75 0.19 6.79
C TRP A 93 5.99 0.32 5.47
N THR A 94 5.62 1.55 5.08
CA THR A 94 4.95 1.84 3.81
C THR A 94 5.80 1.43 2.61
N LEU A 95 7.10 1.80 2.59
CA LEU A 95 8.04 1.39 1.55
C LEU A 95 8.09 -0.15 1.39
N ALA A 96 8.21 -0.88 2.50
CA ALA A 96 8.23 -2.33 2.51
C ALA A 96 6.92 -2.94 2.00
N LEU A 97 5.77 -2.40 2.42
CA LEU A 97 4.45 -2.84 1.94
C LEU A 97 4.30 -2.64 0.43
N VAL A 98 4.68 -1.45 -0.07
CA VAL A 98 4.61 -1.09 -1.50
C VAL A 98 5.56 -1.98 -2.32
N MET A 99 6.77 -2.23 -1.83
CA MET A 99 7.73 -3.15 -2.46
C MET A 99 7.18 -4.58 -2.52
N CYS A 100 6.62 -5.09 -1.42
CA CYS A 100 5.99 -6.42 -1.41
C CYS A 100 4.80 -6.50 -2.38
N TYR A 101 4.02 -5.41 -2.51
CA TYR A 101 2.94 -5.32 -3.49
C TYR A 101 3.48 -5.44 -4.92
N PHE A 102 4.52 -4.69 -5.27
CA PHE A 102 5.13 -4.75 -6.60
C PHE A 102 5.82 -6.09 -6.87
N ALA A 103 6.44 -6.71 -5.87
CA ALA A 103 7.03 -8.04 -6.00
C ALA A 103 5.95 -9.09 -6.29
N LEU A 104 4.89 -9.13 -5.49
CA LEU A 104 3.76 -10.05 -5.70
C LEU A 104 3.05 -9.76 -7.04
N GLY A 105 2.87 -8.48 -7.38
CA GLY A 105 2.30 -8.04 -8.64
C GLY A 105 3.14 -8.47 -9.84
N THR A 106 4.47 -8.42 -9.76
CA THR A 106 5.39 -8.91 -10.78
C THR A 106 5.22 -10.42 -10.99
N VAL A 107 5.19 -11.18 -9.90
CA VAL A 107 5.01 -12.64 -9.93
C VAL A 107 3.66 -13.01 -10.57
N ILE A 108 2.57 -12.41 -10.12
CA ILE A 108 1.22 -12.65 -10.66
C ILE A 108 1.14 -12.24 -12.13
N SER A 109 1.75 -11.11 -12.50
CA SER A 109 1.78 -10.65 -13.90
C SER A 109 2.56 -11.59 -14.81
N ALA A 110 3.69 -12.12 -14.33
CA ALA A 110 4.49 -13.10 -15.06
C ALA A 110 3.72 -14.40 -15.28
N TYR A 111 3.09 -14.96 -14.25
CA TYR A 111 2.25 -16.15 -14.38
C TYR A 111 1.08 -15.94 -15.35
N GLY A 112 0.40 -14.79 -15.29
CA GLY A 112 -0.67 -14.43 -16.21
C GLY A 112 -0.20 -14.33 -17.67
N CYS A 113 0.95 -13.69 -17.90
CA CYS A 113 1.54 -13.56 -19.23
C CYS A 113 2.00 -14.92 -19.80
N CYS A 114 2.65 -15.75 -18.99
CA CYS A 114 3.10 -17.10 -19.39
C CYS A 114 1.93 -18.02 -19.72
N GLY A 115 0.86 -18.00 -18.91
CA GLY A 115 -0.36 -18.78 -19.18
C GLY A 115 -1.10 -18.32 -20.44
N SER A 116 -1.12 -17.00 -20.69
CA SER A 116 -1.68 -16.46 -21.94
C SER A 116 -0.84 -16.83 -23.16
N SER A 117 0.49 -16.79 -23.06
CA SER A 117 1.41 -17.14 -24.16
C SER A 117 1.33 -18.63 -24.52
N SER A 118 1.30 -19.51 -23.51
CA SER A 118 1.18 -20.96 -23.73
C SER A 118 -0.18 -21.35 -24.32
N SER A 119 -1.27 -20.69 -23.92
CA SER A 119 -2.61 -20.92 -24.48
C SER A 119 -2.78 -20.36 -25.90
N ILE A 120 -2.12 -19.25 -26.26
CA ILE A 120 -2.04 -18.76 -27.65
C ILE A 120 -1.25 -19.77 -28.50
N THR A 121 -0.09 -20.21 -28.01
CA THR A 121 0.76 -21.19 -28.71
C THR A 121 0.06 -22.54 -28.93
N ASN A 122 -0.74 -23.00 -27.96
CA ASN A 122 -1.53 -24.22 -28.12
C ASN A 122 -2.73 -24.02 -29.06
N ARG A 123 -3.38 -22.84 -29.04
CA ARG A 123 -4.45 -22.52 -30.00
C ARG A 123 -3.93 -22.41 -31.43
N ASP A 124 -2.77 -21.83 -31.66
CA ASP A 124 -2.18 -21.76 -33.01
C ASP A 124 -1.81 -23.15 -33.55
N LYS A 125 -1.44 -24.09 -32.66
CA LYS A 125 -1.23 -25.50 -32.99
C LYS A 125 -2.54 -26.24 -33.27
N GLU A 126 -3.60 -25.99 -32.50
CA GLU A 126 -4.94 -26.57 -32.73
C GLU A 126 -5.64 -25.99 -33.97
N PHE A 127 -5.48 -24.69 -34.25
CA PHE A 127 -6.11 -24.01 -35.39
C PHE A 127 -5.53 -24.47 -36.72
N LYS A 128 -4.24 -24.88 -36.75
CA LYS A 128 -3.65 -25.60 -37.89
C LYS A 128 -4.15 -27.04 -38.04
N GLY A 129 -4.81 -27.62 -37.03
CA GLY A 129 -5.26 -29.01 -37.01
C GLY A 129 -6.77 -29.24 -37.16
N LYS A 130 -7.65 -28.30 -36.79
CA LYS A 130 -9.11 -28.48 -36.85
C LYS A 130 -9.87 -27.19 -37.18
N SER A 131 -10.26 -27.05 -38.44
CA SER A 131 -11.44 -26.26 -38.83
C SER A 131 -12.71 -27.00 -38.41
N LYS A 132 -13.17 -26.82 -37.17
CA LYS A 132 -14.60 -26.85 -36.77
C LYS A 132 -14.78 -26.74 -35.25
N ARG A 133 -15.61 -25.75 -34.87
CA ARG A 133 -16.27 -25.51 -33.58
C ARG A 133 -15.36 -25.10 -32.42
N LEU A 134 -15.29 -23.80 -32.18
CA LEU A 134 -15.09 -23.27 -30.82
C LEU A 134 -16.33 -22.48 -30.44
N GLY A 135 -17.20 -23.09 -29.64
CA GLY A 135 -18.39 -22.45 -29.08
C GLY A 135 -18.04 -21.36 -28.05
N PRO A 136 -19.02 -20.56 -27.60
CA PRO A 136 -18.82 -19.35 -26.79
C PRO A 136 -18.46 -19.60 -25.30
N LEU A 137 -17.83 -20.73 -24.96
CA LEU A 137 -17.79 -21.26 -23.59
C LEU A 137 -16.37 -21.27 -22.94
N ALA A 138 -15.36 -20.66 -23.58
CA ALA A 138 -13.96 -20.75 -23.16
C ALA A 138 -13.43 -19.54 -22.38
N GLN A 139 -14.30 -18.73 -21.77
CA GLN A 139 -13.90 -17.73 -20.77
C GLN A 139 -14.82 -17.82 -19.56
N LYS A 140 -14.81 -18.97 -18.89
CA LYS A 140 -15.24 -19.04 -17.49
C LYS A 140 -14.30 -18.09 -16.74
N GLU A 141 -14.81 -16.95 -16.29
CA GLU A 141 -14.01 -15.93 -15.60
C GLU A 141 -13.38 -16.56 -14.36
N ILE A 142 -12.10 -16.89 -14.43
CA ILE A 142 -11.37 -17.49 -13.32
C ILE A 142 -11.26 -16.42 -12.23
N LEU A 143 -11.90 -16.67 -11.09
CA LEU A 143 -11.76 -15.85 -9.89
C LEU A 143 -10.29 -15.86 -9.42
N ALA A 144 -9.85 -14.76 -8.84
CA ALA A 144 -8.54 -14.63 -8.24
C ALA A 144 -8.38 -15.65 -7.10
N GLY A 145 -7.22 -16.30 -7.04
CA GLY A 145 -6.84 -17.10 -5.88
C GLY A 145 -6.50 -16.24 -4.66
N PRO A 146 -6.15 -16.85 -3.52
CA PRO A 146 -5.82 -16.13 -2.28
C PRO A 146 -4.73 -15.06 -2.46
N TRP A 147 -3.69 -15.37 -3.26
CA TRP A 147 -2.61 -14.43 -3.59
C TRP A 147 -3.09 -13.19 -4.36
N GLY A 148 -4.14 -13.32 -5.18
CA GLY A 148 -4.73 -12.18 -5.88
C GLY A 148 -5.51 -11.26 -4.96
N TYR A 149 -6.27 -11.82 -4.01
CA TYR A 149 -6.92 -11.04 -2.95
C TYR A 149 -5.89 -10.37 -2.04
N LEU A 150 -4.81 -11.07 -1.68
CA LEU A 150 -3.71 -10.49 -0.91
C LEU A 150 -3.08 -9.31 -1.65
N MET A 151 -2.75 -9.48 -2.93
CA MET A 151 -2.22 -8.40 -3.76
C MET A 151 -3.17 -7.19 -3.79
N HIS A 152 -4.48 -7.44 -3.91
CA HIS A 152 -5.48 -6.38 -3.93
C HIS A 152 -5.60 -5.65 -2.59
N ALA A 153 -5.59 -6.38 -1.47
CA ALA A 153 -5.55 -5.78 -0.13
C ALA A 153 -4.30 -4.93 0.08
N MET A 154 -3.14 -5.42 -0.39
CA MET A 154 -1.88 -4.67 -0.34
C MET A 154 -1.93 -3.42 -1.21
N TYR A 155 -2.50 -3.47 -2.42
CA TYR A 155 -2.70 -2.30 -3.29
C TYR A 155 -3.53 -1.23 -2.58
N GLN A 156 -4.67 -1.63 -2.01
CA GLN A 156 -5.59 -0.71 -1.32
C GLN A 156 -4.92 -0.04 -0.12
N THR A 157 -4.21 -0.83 0.69
CA THR A 157 -3.47 -0.37 1.86
C THR A 157 -2.32 0.57 1.45
N SER A 158 -1.54 0.19 0.42
CA SER A 158 -0.37 0.93 -0.04
C SER A 158 -0.74 2.30 -0.60
N GLY A 159 -1.84 2.40 -1.35
CA GLY A 159 -2.31 3.68 -1.88
C GLY A 159 -2.58 4.71 -0.79
N ALA A 160 -3.39 4.33 0.20
CA ALA A 160 -3.72 5.22 1.31
C ALA A 160 -2.52 5.50 2.23
N ALA A 161 -1.70 4.49 2.52
CA ALA A 161 -0.49 4.63 3.34
C ALA A 161 0.54 5.57 2.70
N SER A 162 0.69 5.54 1.37
CA SER A 162 1.61 6.44 0.65
C SER A 162 1.13 7.88 0.67
N ILE A 163 -0.18 8.13 0.55
CA ILE A 163 -0.74 9.48 0.72
C ILE A 163 -0.54 9.97 2.16
N LEU A 164 -0.75 9.11 3.15
CA LEU A 164 -0.53 9.46 4.55
C LEU A 164 0.94 9.83 4.82
N THR A 165 1.90 9.03 4.34
CA THR A 165 3.33 9.33 4.52
C THR A 165 3.71 10.65 3.85
N ASP A 166 3.23 10.92 2.65
CA ASP A 166 3.56 12.14 1.92
C ASP A 166 2.94 13.37 2.56
N ILE A 167 1.66 13.31 2.94
CA ILE A 167 1.01 14.46 3.61
C ILE A 167 1.67 14.74 4.95
N VAL A 168 1.91 13.72 5.78
CA VAL A 168 2.55 13.93 7.08
C VAL A 168 3.97 14.45 6.90
N PHE A 169 4.74 13.93 5.95
CA PHE A 169 6.09 14.41 5.73
C PHE A 169 6.13 15.83 5.18
N TRP A 170 5.49 16.09 4.03
CA TRP A 170 5.58 17.36 3.33
C TRP A 170 4.79 18.48 3.98
N CYS A 171 3.62 18.20 4.55
CA CYS A 171 2.73 19.23 5.10
C CYS A 171 2.85 19.41 6.61
N VAL A 172 3.38 18.41 7.35
CA VAL A 172 3.51 18.49 8.81
C VAL A 172 4.98 18.51 9.24
N LEU A 173 5.77 17.49 8.88
CA LEU A 173 7.14 17.35 9.38
C LEU A 173 8.09 18.39 8.78
N VAL A 174 8.12 18.55 7.46
CA VAL A 174 9.04 19.50 6.79
C VAL A 174 8.86 20.94 7.30
N PRO A 175 7.64 21.50 7.40
CA PRO A 175 7.45 22.85 7.96
C PRO A 175 7.90 22.99 9.41
N LEU A 176 7.70 21.95 10.25
CA LEU A 176 8.13 21.95 11.65
C LEU A 176 9.65 21.85 11.79
N LEU A 177 10.30 21.09 10.90
CA LEU A 177 11.73 20.80 10.95
C LEU A 177 12.59 21.84 10.21
N VAL A 178 12.00 22.65 9.33
CA VAL A 178 12.71 23.69 8.55
C VAL A 178 13.47 24.68 9.44
N ASN A 179 12.94 24.96 10.64
CA ASN A 179 13.55 25.89 11.59
C ASN A 179 14.71 25.28 12.40
N VAL A 180 14.96 23.97 12.25
CA VAL A 180 15.93 23.19 13.04
C VAL A 180 17.06 22.63 12.15
N GLN A 181 17.39 23.32 11.04
CA GLN A 181 18.48 22.94 10.13
C GLN A 181 18.30 21.55 9.48
N PHE A 182 17.05 21.14 9.23
CA PHE A 182 16.78 19.89 8.53
C PHE A 182 17.24 19.94 7.07
N GLU A 183 18.24 19.13 6.73
CA GLU A 183 18.76 18.93 5.38
C GLU A 183 17.89 17.92 4.61
N LEU A 184 17.05 18.40 3.70
CA LEU A 184 16.26 17.55 2.83
C LEU A 184 17.15 16.96 1.72
N THR A 185 17.64 15.74 1.93
CA THR A 185 18.38 15.01 0.89
C THR A 185 17.44 14.42 -0.15
N LEU A 186 17.97 14.19 -1.37
CA LEU A 186 17.21 13.53 -2.43
C LEU A 186 16.73 12.13 -2.02
N LEU A 187 17.54 11.39 -1.26
CA LEU A 187 17.17 10.07 -0.75
C LEU A 187 15.95 10.14 0.19
N ILE A 188 15.94 11.11 1.11
CA ILE A 188 14.81 11.31 2.03
C ILE A 188 13.57 11.76 1.25
N GLY A 189 13.71 12.69 0.30
CA GLY A 189 12.60 13.09 -0.57
C GLY A 189 12.03 11.91 -1.38
N ALA A 190 12.91 11.08 -1.95
CA ALA A 190 12.52 9.89 -2.70
C ALA A 190 11.81 8.84 -1.83
N LEU A 191 12.27 8.61 -0.59
CA LEU A 191 11.65 7.69 0.36
C LEU A 191 10.17 7.99 0.63
N HIS A 192 9.78 9.26 0.55
CA HIS A 192 8.41 9.69 0.77
C HIS A 192 7.66 9.63 -0.57
N SER A 193 8.09 10.39 -1.58
CA SER A 193 7.27 10.54 -2.80
C SER A 193 7.38 9.44 -3.85
N LEU A 194 8.44 8.62 -3.85
CA LEU A 194 8.59 7.55 -4.85
C LEU A 194 7.50 6.48 -4.70
N ASN A 195 7.05 6.20 -3.49
CA ASN A 195 5.95 5.27 -3.23
C ASN A 195 4.66 5.71 -3.94
N ALA A 196 4.25 6.96 -3.71
CA ALA A 196 3.06 7.53 -4.32
C ALA A 196 3.19 7.60 -5.84
N LEU A 197 4.34 8.06 -6.37
CA LEU A 197 4.59 8.16 -7.80
C LEU A 197 4.51 6.80 -8.50
N LEU A 198 5.18 5.78 -7.97
CA LEU A 198 5.18 4.45 -8.57
C LEU A 198 3.79 3.80 -8.50
N LEU A 199 3.06 3.97 -7.39
CA LEU A 199 1.70 3.46 -7.26
C LEU A 199 0.71 4.15 -8.21
N ILE A 200 0.78 5.48 -8.35
CA ILE A 200 -0.06 6.23 -9.29
C ILE A 200 0.20 5.76 -10.73
N GLY A 201 1.46 5.52 -11.09
CA GLY A 201 1.80 4.95 -12.39
C GLY A 201 1.27 3.52 -12.57
N ASP A 202 1.31 2.65 -11.56
CA ASP A 202 0.69 1.31 -11.65
C ASP A 202 -0.82 1.44 -11.80
N THR A 203 -1.46 2.30 -11.01
CA THR A 203 -2.89 2.62 -11.08
C THR A 203 -3.29 3.11 -12.47
N ALA A 204 -2.45 3.91 -13.13
CA ALA A 204 -2.72 4.39 -14.49
C ALA A 204 -2.68 3.28 -15.56
N LEU A 205 -1.92 2.21 -15.31
CA LEU A 205 -1.77 1.08 -16.24
C LEU A 205 -2.71 -0.08 -15.91
N ASN A 206 -3.04 -0.28 -14.64
CA ASN A 206 -3.82 -1.41 -14.15
C ASN A 206 -5.33 -1.12 -14.14
N GLY A 207 -6.13 -2.18 -13.98
CA GLY A 207 -7.57 -2.11 -13.81
C GLY A 207 -8.06 -2.45 -12.40
N LEU A 208 -7.23 -2.29 -11.37
CA LEU A 208 -7.60 -2.64 -9.99
C LEU A 208 -8.58 -1.61 -9.42
N THR A 209 -9.67 -2.10 -8.82
CA THR A 209 -10.64 -1.26 -8.14
C THR A 209 -10.15 -0.83 -6.75
N PHE A 210 -10.61 0.34 -6.30
CA PHE A 210 -10.32 0.86 -4.97
C PHE A 210 -11.64 0.99 -4.20
N THR A 211 -11.94 -0.02 -3.38
CA THR A 211 -13.25 -0.20 -2.70
C THR A 211 -13.17 0.26 -1.25
N TRP A 212 -14.29 0.53 -0.59
CA TRP A 212 -14.26 0.94 0.83
C TRP A 212 -13.81 -0.15 1.80
N VAL A 213 -13.80 -1.43 1.37
CA VAL A 213 -13.21 -2.52 2.14
C VAL A 213 -11.71 -2.29 2.37
N GLY A 214 -11.03 -1.65 1.43
CA GLY A 214 -9.64 -1.26 1.55
C GLY A 214 -9.34 -0.34 2.72
N PHE A 215 -10.32 0.45 3.16
CA PHE A 215 -10.17 1.32 4.32
C PHE A 215 -9.95 0.50 5.59
N ALA A 216 -10.61 -0.66 5.72
CA ALA A 216 -10.42 -1.54 6.86
C ALA A 216 -8.99 -2.13 6.89
N TYR A 217 -8.43 -2.51 5.74
CA TYR A 217 -7.03 -2.96 5.67
C TYR A 217 -6.05 -1.84 6.03
N PHE A 218 -6.32 -0.62 5.57
CA PHE A 218 -5.50 0.55 5.91
C PHE A 218 -5.52 0.85 7.42
N VAL A 219 -6.69 0.81 8.06
CA VAL A 219 -6.82 0.96 9.51
C VAL A 219 -6.03 -0.13 10.25
N LEU A 220 -6.18 -1.40 9.85
CA LEU A 220 -5.44 -2.51 10.46
C LEU A 220 -3.93 -2.36 10.32
N TRP A 221 -3.44 -1.91 9.16
CA TRP A 221 -2.02 -1.66 8.92
C TRP A 221 -1.45 -0.60 9.86
N SER A 222 -2.16 0.51 10.04
CA SER A 222 -1.73 1.56 10.95
C SER A 222 -1.82 1.16 12.41
N CYS A 223 -2.84 0.39 12.80
CA CYS A 223 -2.94 -0.18 14.15
C CYS A 223 -1.82 -1.20 14.43
N LEU A 224 -1.43 -1.99 13.43
CA LEU A 224 -0.30 -2.91 13.51
C LEU A 224 1.00 -2.15 13.76
N TYR A 225 1.24 -1.05 13.04
CA TYR A 225 2.41 -0.20 13.27
C TYR A 225 2.42 0.39 14.70
N ILE A 226 1.31 0.97 15.16
CA ILE A 226 1.23 1.53 16.52
C ILE A 226 1.50 0.45 17.58
N SER A 227 0.88 -0.73 17.43
CA SER A 227 1.10 -1.85 18.34
C SER A 227 2.57 -2.28 18.37
N PHE A 228 3.20 -2.37 17.20
CA PHE A 228 4.61 -2.67 17.08
C PHE A 228 5.51 -1.64 17.77
N GLN A 229 5.22 -0.34 17.61
CA GLN A 229 5.96 0.73 18.29
C GLN A 229 5.83 0.63 19.81
N TRP A 230 4.61 0.39 20.31
CA TRP A 230 4.37 0.24 21.75
C TRP A 230 5.14 -0.94 22.32
N ILE A 231 5.16 -2.08 21.61
CA ILE A 231 5.90 -3.28 22.00
C ILE A 231 7.40 -2.96 22.10
N ILE A 232 7.99 -2.39 21.05
CA ILE A 232 9.44 -2.09 21.03
C ILE A 232 9.82 -1.08 22.12
N HIS A 233 8.96 -0.09 22.38
CA HIS A 233 9.19 0.90 23.44
C HIS A 233 9.06 0.26 24.84
N ALA A 234 8.11 -0.67 25.03
CA ALA A 234 7.92 -1.38 26.29
C ALA A 234 9.10 -2.31 26.62
N PHE A 235 9.74 -2.90 25.61
CA PHE A 235 10.93 -3.75 25.77
C PHE A 235 12.23 -2.96 25.98
N GLY A 236 12.14 -1.63 26.18
CA GLY A 236 13.28 -0.82 26.64
C GLY A 236 14.30 -0.52 25.54
N SER A 237 13.86 -0.45 24.27
CA SER A 237 14.71 0.12 23.23
C SER A 237 15.18 1.52 23.65
N SER A 238 16.49 1.77 23.54
CA SER A 238 17.11 3.03 23.99
C SER A 238 16.81 4.23 23.07
N THR A 239 16.12 3.97 21.97
CA THR A 239 15.57 4.98 21.06
C THR A 239 14.24 5.47 21.60
N GLY A 240 14.03 6.79 21.63
CA GLY A 240 12.76 7.39 22.04
C GLY A 240 11.59 7.03 21.12
N TRP A 241 10.51 7.81 21.11
CA TRP A 241 9.44 7.63 20.13
C TRP A 241 9.89 8.10 18.73
N PRO A 242 9.51 7.40 17.63
CA PRO A 242 9.89 7.83 16.28
C PRO A 242 9.24 9.16 15.91
N TYR A 243 8.12 9.48 16.53
CA TYR A 243 7.38 10.71 16.31
C TYR A 243 6.93 11.31 17.64
N PRO A 244 6.99 12.65 17.80
CA PRO A 244 6.54 13.31 19.03
C PRO A 244 5.06 13.03 19.36
N PHE A 245 4.21 12.88 18.33
CA PHE A 245 2.79 12.63 18.51
C PHE A 245 2.44 11.21 19.00
N LEU A 246 3.41 10.29 19.08
CA LEU A 246 3.21 8.97 19.70
C LEU A 246 3.54 8.96 21.20
N GLU A 247 4.15 10.02 21.71
CA GLU A 247 4.57 10.13 23.10
C GLU A 247 3.38 10.17 24.07
N LEU A 248 3.39 9.28 25.08
CA LEU A 248 2.28 9.09 26.02
C LEU A 248 2.44 9.92 27.31
N ASP A 249 3.58 10.59 27.50
CA ASP A 249 3.85 11.42 28.68
C ASP A 249 3.00 12.71 28.67
N THR A 250 2.56 13.15 27.49
CA THR A 250 1.82 14.41 27.34
C THR A 250 0.32 14.24 27.65
N PRO A 251 -0.35 15.24 28.25
CA PRO A 251 -1.80 15.19 28.47
C PRO A 251 -2.61 15.21 27.15
N TRP A 252 -1.98 15.69 26.07
CA TRP A 252 -2.57 15.77 24.74
C TRP A 252 -2.44 14.46 23.94
N ALA A 253 -1.79 13.42 24.47
CA ALA A 253 -1.56 12.17 23.77
C ALA A 253 -2.85 11.54 23.20
N PRO A 254 -3.97 11.43 23.94
CA PRO A 254 -5.22 10.92 23.39
C PRO A 254 -5.72 11.72 22.17
N LEU A 255 -5.58 13.04 22.21
CA LEU A 255 -6.01 13.92 21.11
C LEU A 255 -5.09 13.76 19.89
N CYS A 256 -3.79 13.55 20.08
CA CYS A 256 -2.85 13.22 19.00
C CYS A 256 -3.24 11.90 18.32
N TYR A 257 -3.49 10.84 19.09
CA TYR A 257 -3.89 9.53 18.56
C TYR A 257 -5.23 9.60 17.82
N PHE A 258 -6.20 10.32 18.38
CA PHE A 258 -7.50 10.53 17.73
C PHE A 258 -7.36 11.36 16.44
N GLY A 259 -6.57 12.43 16.46
CA GLY A 259 -6.28 13.24 15.29
C GLY A 259 -5.66 12.41 14.16
N LEU A 260 -4.64 11.59 14.49
CA LEU A 260 -4.04 10.66 13.53
C LEU A 260 -5.06 9.68 12.95
N ALA A 261 -5.94 9.10 13.79
CA ALA A 261 -7.00 8.22 13.31
C ALA A 261 -7.94 8.95 12.31
N LEU A 262 -8.30 10.21 12.58
CA LEU A 262 -9.09 11.02 11.66
C LEU A 262 -8.36 11.30 10.34
N PHE A 263 -7.04 11.53 10.35
CA PHE A 263 -6.24 11.75 9.14
C PHE A 263 -6.26 10.57 8.16
N HIS A 264 -6.59 9.35 8.60
CA HIS A 264 -6.69 8.21 7.69
C HIS A 264 -7.84 8.36 6.68
N VAL A 265 -8.94 9.01 7.09
CA VAL A 265 -10.12 9.21 6.24
C VAL A 265 -9.81 10.06 5.00
N PRO A 266 -9.27 11.30 5.12
CA PRO A 266 -8.92 12.09 3.95
C PRO A 266 -7.81 11.45 3.12
N CYS A 267 -6.82 10.78 3.73
CA CYS A 267 -5.75 10.12 2.97
C CYS A 267 -6.29 9.00 2.08
N TYR A 268 -7.20 8.16 2.63
CA TYR A 268 -7.87 7.13 1.86
C TYR A 268 -8.74 7.72 0.74
N TRP A 269 -9.48 8.79 1.08
CA TRP A 269 -10.36 9.45 0.15
C TRP A 269 -9.61 10.09 -1.01
N ILE A 270 -8.47 10.75 -0.77
CA ILE A 270 -7.61 11.32 -1.81
C ILE A 270 -7.17 10.25 -2.80
N TYR A 271 -6.67 9.10 -2.34
CA TYR A 271 -6.27 8.03 -3.27
C TYR A 271 -7.48 7.48 -4.04
N ALA A 272 -8.62 7.32 -3.39
CA ALA A 272 -9.86 6.92 -4.05
C ALA A 272 -10.29 7.92 -5.14
N LEU A 273 -10.10 9.23 -4.91
CA LEU A 273 -10.34 10.28 -5.91
C LEU A 273 -9.35 10.20 -7.07
N ILE A 274 -8.09 9.86 -6.84
CA ILE A 274 -7.10 9.64 -7.90
C ILE A 274 -7.56 8.49 -8.83
N VAL A 275 -7.99 7.37 -8.24
CA VAL A 275 -8.48 6.22 -9.02
C VAL A 275 -9.75 6.57 -9.82
N LYS A 276 -10.72 7.26 -9.20
CA LYS A 276 -11.93 7.73 -9.91
C LYS A 276 -11.62 8.78 -10.98
N GLY A 277 -10.67 9.66 -10.68
CA GLY A 277 -10.17 10.69 -11.58
C GLY A 277 -9.54 10.08 -12.83
N LYS A 278 -8.70 9.07 -12.66
CA LYS A 278 -8.16 8.25 -13.77
C LYS A 278 -9.28 7.78 -14.70
N ASP A 279 -10.28 7.11 -14.15
CA ASP A 279 -11.34 6.51 -14.97
C ASP A 279 -12.19 7.57 -15.69
N SER A 280 -12.41 8.72 -15.06
CA SER A 280 -13.13 9.85 -15.67
C SER A 280 -12.30 10.55 -16.76
N ILE A 281 -11.03 10.85 -16.49
CA ILE A 281 -10.16 11.65 -17.36
C ILE A 281 -9.68 10.80 -18.55
N LEU A 282 -9.15 9.60 -18.31
CA LEU A 282 -8.58 8.77 -19.38
C LEU A 282 -9.64 8.18 -20.31
N SER A 283 -10.85 7.89 -19.81
CA SER A 283 -11.95 7.45 -20.69
C SER A 283 -12.43 8.56 -21.62
N ARG A 284 -12.33 9.83 -21.20
CA ARG A 284 -12.65 11.00 -22.04
C ARG A 284 -11.55 11.30 -23.04
N LEU A 285 -10.28 11.23 -22.62
CA LEU A 285 -9.13 11.51 -23.49
C LEU A 285 -8.87 10.40 -24.51
N PHE A 286 -9.11 9.13 -24.15
CA PHE A 286 -8.79 7.97 -24.97
C PHE A 286 -9.96 6.97 -25.07
N PRO A 287 -11.12 7.36 -25.63
CA PRO A 287 -12.34 6.55 -25.61
C PRO A 287 -12.22 5.21 -26.33
N HIS A 288 -11.34 5.11 -27.33
CA HIS A 288 -11.11 3.88 -28.09
C HIS A 288 -10.02 2.99 -27.49
N ALA A 289 -9.13 3.53 -26.64
CA ALA A 289 -7.98 2.82 -26.10
C ALA A 289 -8.15 2.44 -24.61
N PHE A 290 -8.81 3.27 -23.81
CA PHE A 290 -8.97 3.07 -22.38
C PHE A 290 -10.26 2.28 -22.06
N VAL A 291 -10.15 1.28 -21.18
CA VAL A 291 -11.26 0.50 -20.66
C VAL A 291 -11.58 0.99 -19.26
N LYS A 292 -12.75 1.61 -19.12
CA LYS A 292 -13.25 2.04 -17.82
C LYS A 292 -13.49 0.82 -16.93
N VAL A 293 -13.04 0.91 -15.69
CA VAL A 293 -13.19 -0.10 -14.64
C VAL A 293 -14.32 0.31 -13.70
#